data_AF-A0A426FSF3-F1
#
_entry.id   AF-A0A426FSF3-F1
#
_cell.length_a   1.000
_cell.length_b   1.000
_cell.length_c   1.000
_cell.angle_alpha   90.00
_cell.angle_beta   90.00
_cell.angle_gamma   90.00
#
_symmetry.space_group_name_H-M   'P 1'
#
loop_
_entity.id
_entity.type
_entity.pdbx_description
1 polymer ?
#
loop_
_entity_poly.entity_id
_entity_poly.type
_entity_poly.pdbx_seq_one_letter_code
_entity_poly.pdbx_strand_id
1 'polypeptide(L)'
;MSTVNTVTEQLTRAGQAIEHGSFAIIDEEAGPHAYTDEQWPIVRRMIHANADFDFNGLTRFHPAAVRAGIDLLLGAKARGGAHIVADVEMICVGLSAPRLKHFGVQTHQFISDDDVIERAKAEDTTRAVQAMRKAQRLGLIDGQIIAIGNAPTALIELVRMIREENARPALVIGMPVGFVSAAESKALLDDVTEVPWIAIEGRKGGSTLVVAALHALLALAEAEQKKAAAQA
;
A
#
# COMPACT_ATOMS: atom_id res chain seq x y z
N MET A 1 -13.36 -25.86 7.79
CA MET A 1 -13.78 -24.71 6.94
C MET A 1 -12.73 -24.51 5.86
N SER A 2 -13.10 -24.03 4.67
CA SER A 2 -12.14 -23.81 3.57
C SER A 2 -11.05 -22.81 3.98
N THR A 3 -9.78 -23.15 3.77
CA THR A 3 -8.62 -22.26 3.97
C THR A 3 -8.48 -21.19 2.87
N VAL A 4 -9.34 -21.28 1.85
CA VAL A 4 -9.37 -20.42 0.67
C VAL A 4 -10.06 -19.10 1.01
N ASN A 5 -9.49 -17.98 0.62
CA ASN A 5 -10.12 -16.67 0.78
C ASN A 5 -11.35 -16.56 -0.14
N THR A 6 -12.44 -16.00 0.37
CA THR A 6 -13.72 -15.93 -0.35
C THR A 6 -14.04 -14.52 -0.79
N VAL A 7 -13.48 -13.51 -0.12
CA VAL A 7 -13.69 -12.09 -0.43
C VAL A 7 -12.55 -11.59 -1.31
N THR A 8 -11.32 -12.00 -1.03
CA THR A 8 -10.13 -11.44 -1.66
C THR A 8 -9.55 -12.29 -2.79
N GLU A 9 -10.20 -13.39 -3.15
CA GLU A 9 -9.82 -14.19 -4.32
C GLU A 9 -10.66 -13.84 -5.56
N GLN A 10 -10.31 -14.45 -6.68
CA GLN A 10 -11.10 -14.41 -7.90
C GLN A 10 -12.48 -15.04 -7.69
N LEU A 11 -13.50 -14.48 -8.35
CA LEU A 11 -14.90 -14.87 -8.16
C LEU A 11 -15.25 -16.24 -8.76
N THR A 12 -14.52 -16.67 -9.79
CA THR A 12 -14.81 -17.91 -10.51
C THR A 12 -13.71 -18.93 -10.27
N ARG A 13 -14.08 -20.22 -10.29
CA ARG A 13 -13.11 -21.32 -10.14
C ARG A 13 -11.99 -21.27 -11.19
N ALA A 14 -12.34 -20.90 -12.43
CA ALA A 14 -11.35 -20.74 -13.49
C ALA A 14 -10.37 -19.59 -13.19
N GLY A 15 -10.87 -18.45 -12.72
CA GLY A 15 -10.03 -17.33 -12.29
C GLY A 15 -9.12 -17.70 -11.12
N GLN A 16 -9.64 -18.42 -10.12
CA GLN A 16 -8.86 -18.92 -8.98
C GLN A 16 -7.74 -19.85 -9.45
N ALA A 17 -8.05 -20.78 -10.35
CA ALA A 17 -7.07 -21.72 -10.88
C ALA A 17 -5.93 -21.01 -11.65
N ILE A 18 -6.26 -19.99 -12.45
CA ILE A 18 -5.26 -19.18 -13.16
C ILE A 18 -4.37 -18.45 -12.16
N GLU A 19 -4.94 -17.74 -11.18
CA GLU A 19 -4.18 -16.97 -10.20
C GLU A 19 -3.27 -17.87 -9.36
N HIS A 20 -3.78 -19.00 -8.86
CA HIS A 20 -3.00 -19.97 -8.10
C HIS A 20 -1.89 -20.61 -8.96
N GLY A 21 -2.18 -20.91 -10.23
CA GLY A 21 -1.18 -21.40 -11.17
C GLY A 21 -0.07 -20.37 -11.42
N SER A 22 -0.42 -19.10 -11.62
CA SER A 22 0.56 -18.02 -11.75
C SER A 22 1.43 -17.87 -10.51
N PHE A 23 0.86 -17.98 -9.31
CA PHE A 23 1.63 -17.92 -8.07
C PHE A 23 2.58 -19.08 -7.90
N ALA A 24 2.16 -20.30 -8.24
CA ALA A 24 3.04 -21.47 -8.20
C ALA A 24 4.24 -21.29 -9.14
N ILE A 25 4.02 -20.77 -10.34
CA ILE A 25 5.10 -20.47 -11.30
C ILE A 25 6.05 -19.41 -10.73
N ILE A 26 5.51 -18.33 -10.15
CA ILE A 26 6.35 -17.29 -9.53
C ILE A 26 7.17 -17.86 -8.36
N ASP A 27 6.57 -18.70 -7.50
CA ASP A 27 7.27 -19.33 -6.38
C ASP A 27 8.42 -20.24 -6.86
N GLU A 28 8.24 -20.94 -7.99
CA GLU A 28 9.28 -21.77 -8.61
C GLU A 28 10.39 -20.94 -9.26
N GLU A 29 10.04 -19.86 -9.96
CA GLU A 29 10.98 -19.07 -10.76
C GLU A 29 11.70 -17.96 -9.96
N ALA A 30 11.12 -17.45 -8.87
CA ALA A 30 11.66 -16.31 -8.14
C ALA A 30 13.01 -16.57 -7.45
N GLY A 31 13.35 -17.83 -7.23
CA GLY A 31 14.56 -18.23 -6.52
C GLY A 31 14.56 -17.85 -5.02
N PRO A 32 15.70 -17.98 -4.33
CA PRO A 32 15.80 -17.72 -2.89
C PRO A 32 15.54 -16.25 -2.54
N HIS A 33 14.93 -16.01 -1.38
CA HIS A 33 14.71 -14.67 -0.82
C HIS A 33 14.70 -14.69 0.71
N ALA A 34 14.94 -13.52 1.32
CA ALA A 34 14.98 -13.35 2.78
C ALA A 34 13.65 -12.84 3.39
N TYR A 35 12.60 -12.74 2.59
CA TYR A 35 11.28 -12.30 3.05
C TYR A 35 10.66 -13.31 4.02
N THR A 36 9.96 -12.80 5.04
CA THR A 36 9.16 -13.63 5.94
C THR A 36 7.92 -14.19 5.23
N ASP A 37 7.27 -15.18 5.85
CA ASP A 37 6.00 -15.76 5.37
C ASP A 37 4.89 -14.71 5.19
N GLU A 38 4.93 -13.61 5.95
CA GLU A 38 3.98 -12.51 5.82
C GLU A 38 4.39 -11.50 4.73
N GLN A 39 5.69 -11.33 4.48
CA GLN A 39 6.22 -10.42 3.46
C GLN A 39 6.15 -11.01 2.06
N TRP A 40 6.44 -12.31 1.90
CA TRP A 40 6.50 -12.96 0.59
C TRP A 40 5.20 -12.83 -0.22
N PRO A 41 3.99 -13.02 0.35
CA PRO A 41 2.75 -12.84 -0.39
C PRO A 41 2.58 -11.44 -1.00
N ILE A 42 3.16 -10.40 -0.39
CA ILE A 42 3.16 -9.04 -0.89
C ILE A 42 4.10 -8.92 -2.09
N VAL A 43 5.34 -9.42 -1.96
CA VAL A 43 6.33 -9.41 -3.05
C VAL A 43 5.87 -10.24 -4.24
N ARG A 44 5.36 -11.45 -4.01
CA ARG A 44 4.79 -12.32 -5.04
C ARG A 44 3.65 -11.65 -5.80
N ARG A 45 2.76 -10.94 -5.09
CA ARG A 45 1.66 -10.21 -5.72
C ARG A 45 2.16 -9.04 -6.58
N MET A 46 3.24 -8.37 -6.18
CA MET A 46 3.90 -7.33 -6.99
C MET A 46 4.55 -7.89 -8.26
N ILE A 47 5.26 -9.01 -8.16
CA ILE A 47 5.82 -9.75 -9.31
C ILE A 47 4.68 -10.15 -10.25
N HIS A 48 3.61 -10.76 -9.73
CA HIS A 48 2.46 -11.17 -10.53
C HIS A 48 1.82 -10.02 -11.31
N ALA A 49 1.69 -8.84 -10.69
CA ALA A 49 1.06 -7.69 -11.31
C ALA A 49 1.89 -7.05 -12.43
N ASN A 50 3.18 -7.37 -12.54
CA ASN A 50 4.10 -6.73 -13.50
C ASN A 50 4.93 -7.71 -14.34
N ALA A 51 4.87 -9.01 -14.03
CA ALA A 51 5.74 -10.04 -14.61
C ALA A 51 7.24 -9.70 -14.52
N ASP A 52 7.67 -9.11 -13.40
CA ASP A 52 9.03 -8.61 -13.20
C ASP A 52 9.60 -9.16 -11.89
N PHE A 53 10.57 -10.07 -12.00
CA PHE A 53 11.18 -10.74 -10.85
C PHE A 53 12.16 -9.86 -10.08
N ASP A 54 12.56 -8.69 -10.58
CA ASP A 54 13.45 -7.79 -9.84
C ASP A 54 12.81 -7.29 -8.53
N PHE A 55 11.47 -7.36 -8.40
CA PHE A 55 10.82 -7.03 -7.13
C PHE A 55 11.21 -7.99 -5.99
N ASN A 56 11.70 -9.20 -6.32
CA ASN A 56 12.48 -10.00 -5.39
C ASN A 56 13.87 -9.35 -5.22
N GLY A 57 14.15 -8.87 -4.01
CA GLY A 57 15.42 -8.20 -3.68
C GLY A 57 15.35 -6.68 -3.74
N LEU A 58 14.42 -6.07 -4.49
CA LEU A 58 14.18 -4.62 -4.43
C LEU A 58 13.20 -4.20 -3.33
N THR A 59 12.30 -5.09 -2.90
CA THR A 59 11.30 -4.74 -1.89
C THR A 59 11.95 -4.65 -0.50
N ARG A 60 11.61 -3.59 0.24
CA ARG A 60 12.05 -3.31 1.61
C ARG A 60 10.85 -3.10 2.52
N PHE A 61 11.02 -3.46 3.79
CA PHE A 61 9.97 -3.41 4.79
C PHE A 61 10.53 -2.85 6.08
N HIS A 62 9.78 -1.94 6.70
CA HIS A 62 9.89 -1.73 8.14
C HIS A 62 9.49 -3.03 8.87
N PRO A 63 10.15 -3.41 10.00
CA PRO A 63 9.85 -4.65 10.71
C PRO A 63 8.37 -4.82 11.11
N ALA A 64 7.69 -3.72 11.44
CA ALA A 64 6.28 -3.71 11.84
C ALA A 64 5.29 -3.55 10.66
N ALA A 65 5.74 -3.41 9.42
CA ALA A 65 4.90 -2.95 8.30
C ALA A 65 3.70 -3.84 8.02
N VAL A 66 3.94 -5.15 7.86
CA VAL A 66 2.87 -6.07 7.47
C VAL A 66 1.84 -6.23 8.58
N ARG A 67 2.32 -6.42 9.82
CA ARG A 67 1.47 -6.53 11.01
C ARG A 67 0.61 -5.28 11.22
N ALA A 68 1.21 -4.08 11.14
CA ALA A 68 0.48 -2.83 11.31
C ALA A 68 -0.62 -2.64 10.27
N GLY A 69 -0.35 -3.01 9.00
CA GLY A 69 -1.36 -3.00 7.94
C GLY A 69 -2.51 -3.97 8.22
N ILE A 70 -2.20 -5.21 8.61
CA ILE A 70 -3.22 -6.22 8.93
C ILE A 70 -4.06 -5.79 10.15
N ASP A 71 -3.43 -5.31 11.22
CA ASP A 71 -4.11 -4.86 12.44
C ASP A 71 -5.10 -3.72 12.17
N LEU A 72 -4.70 -2.75 11.34
CA LEU A 72 -5.60 -1.67 10.95
C LEU A 72 -6.80 -2.21 10.16
N LEU A 73 -6.58 -3.11 9.19
CA LEU A 73 -7.65 -3.68 8.38
C LEU A 73 -8.63 -4.52 9.21
N LEU A 74 -8.13 -5.35 10.12
CA LEU A 74 -8.95 -6.16 11.01
C LEU A 74 -9.73 -5.31 12.02
N GLY A 75 -9.12 -4.24 12.52
CA GLY A 75 -9.74 -3.32 13.47
C GLY A 75 -10.63 -2.25 12.85
N ALA A 76 -10.58 -2.05 11.53
CA ALA A 76 -11.20 -0.93 10.83
C ALA A 76 -12.68 -0.74 11.18
N LYS A 77 -13.50 -1.79 11.06
CA LYS A 77 -14.95 -1.72 11.38
C LYS A 77 -15.22 -1.31 12.82
N ALA A 78 -14.45 -1.83 13.78
CA ALA A 78 -14.62 -1.49 15.19
C ALA A 78 -14.24 -0.03 15.49
N ARG A 79 -13.39 0.58 14.65
CA ARG A 79 -12.94 1.98 14.75
C ARG A 79 -13.83 2.97 13.98
N GLY A 80 -14.94 2.51 13.40
CA GLY A 80 -15.82 3.34 12.55
C GLY A 80 -15.38 3.43 11.09
N GLY A 81 -14.37 2.64 10.70
CA GLY A 81 -13.79 2.59 9.36
C GLY A 81 -12.28 2.80 9.38
N ALA A 82 -11.63 2.52 8.26
CA ALA A 82 -10.24 2.91 8.02
C ALA A 82 -10.12 3.60 6.66
N HIS A 83 -9.06 4.37 6.49
CA HIS A 83 -8.84 5.20 5.32
C HIS A 83 -7.51 4.83 4.64
N ILE A 84 -7.53 4.83 3.32
CA ILE A 84 -6.36 4.80 2.46
C ILE A 84 -6.30 6.12 1.73
N VAL A 85 -5.28 6.94 2.01
CA VAL A 85 -5.03 8.19 1.27
C VAL A 85 -4.01 7.89 0.18
N ALA A 86 -4.40 8.07 -1.08
CA ALA A 86 -3.56 7.84 -2.24
C ALA A 86 -3.03 9.15 -2.84
N ASP A 87 -1.82 9.12 -3.39
CA ASP A 87 -1.25 10.26 -4.12
C ASP A 87 -1.89 10.47 -5.51
N VAL A 88 -2.42 9.40 -6.12
CA VAL A 88 -3.09 9.45 -7.42
C VAL A 88 -4.34 8.57 -7.46
N GLU A 89 -5.31 8.98 -8.28
CA GLU A 89 -6.60 8.31 -8.44
C GLU A 89 -6.50 6.87 -8.94
N MET A 90 -5.47 6.56 -9.75
CA MET A 90 -5.23 5.21 -10.26
C MET A 90 -5.15 4.15 -9.14
N ILE A 91 -4.63 4.51 -7.96
CA ILE A 91 -4.60 3.60 -6.81
C ILE A 91 -6.02 3.37 -6.29
N CYS A 92 -6.80 4.43 -6.08
CA CYS A 92 -8.18 4.32 -5.57
C CYS A 92 -9.03 3.42 -6.47
N VAL A 93 -8.98 3.63 -7.79
CA VAL A 93 -9.80 2.86 -8.74
C VAL A 93 -9.29 1.43 -8.97
N GLY A 94 -8.01 1.16 -8.70
CA GLY A 94 -7.45 -0.19 -8.76
C GLY A 94 -7.81 -1.08 -7.57
N LEU A 95 -8.35 -0.50 -6.49
CA LEU A 95 -8.74 -1.25 -5.30
C LEU A 95 -10.13 -1.89 -5.46
N SER A 96 -10.22 -3.18 -5.13
CA SER A 96 -11.46 -3.94 -5.26
C SER A 96 -12.51 -3.46 -4.24
N ALA A 97 -13.57 -2.80 -4.73
CA ALA A 97 -14.65 -2.28 -3.89
C ALA A 97 -15.29 -3.35 -2.97
N PRO A 98 -15.54 -4.61 -3.42
CA PRO A 98 -15.99 -5.67 -2.51
C PRO A 98 -15.02 -5.94 -1.35
N ARG A 99 -13.71 -5.97 -1.61
CA ARG A 99 -12.69 -6.20 -0.57
C ARG A 99 -12.64 -5.04 0.41
N LEU A 100 -12.67 -3.80 -0.08
CA LEU A 100 -12.70 -2.60 0.78
C LEU A 100 -13.96 -2.58 1.67
N LYS A 101 -15.13 -2.86 1.10
CA LYS A 101 -16.40 -2.92 1.84
C LYS A 101 -16.38 -4.00 2.94
N HIS A 102 -15.76 -5.15 2.68
CA HIS A 102 -15.63 -6.22 3.67
C HIS A 102 -14.86 -5.79 4.92
N PHE A 103 -13.82 -4.96 4.77
CA PHE A 103 -13.05 -4.43 5.91
C PHE A 103 -13.55 -3.07 6.41
N GLY A 104 -14.51 -2.42 5.74
CA GLY A 104 -14.97 -1.08 6.12
C GLY A 104 -13.92 0.00 5.80
N VAL A 105 -13.20 -0.16 4.69
CA VAL A 105 -12.14 0.75 4.26
C VAL A 105 -12.66 1.70 3.18
N GLN A 106 -12.27 2.97 3.26
CA GLN A 106 -12.54 4.00 2.27
C GLN A 106 -11.24 4.53 1.68
N THR A 107 -11.28 4.95 0.42
CA THR A 107 -10.12 5.50 -0.28
C THR A 107 -10.32 6.98 -0.57
N HIS A 108 -9.26 7.77 -0.43
CA HIS A 108 -9.26 9.19 -0.71
C HIS A 108 -8.11 9.54 -1.65
N GLN A 109 -8.36 10.50 -2.54
CA GLN A 109 -7.33 11.21 -3.30
C GLN A 109 -7.74 12.68 -3.35
N PHE A 110 -6.76 13.58 -3.34
CA PHE A 110 -7.01 15.02 -3.38
C PHE A 110 -6.24 15.72 -4.51
N ILE A 111 -5.55 14.96 -5.37
CA ILE A 111 -4.60 15.50 -6.37
C ILE A 111 -5.29 16.37 -7.42
N SER A 112 -6.59 16.14 -7.65
CA SER A 112 -7.41 16.81 -8.64
C SER A 112 -8.33 17.88 -8.05
N ASP A 113 -8.29 18.13 -6.74
CA ASP A 113 -9.17 19.11 -6.11
C ASP A 113 -8.76 20.54 -6.47
N ASP A 114 -9.74 21.41 -6.73
CA ASP A 114 -9.49 22.78 -7.18
C ASP A 114 -8.64 23.57 -6.16
N ASP A 115 -8.91 23.44 -4.86
CA ASP A 115 -8.17 24.10 -3.80
C ASP A 115 -6.71 23.62 -3.70
N VAL A 116 -6.45 22.33 -3.99
CA VAL A 116 -5.10 21.75 -4.07
C VAL A 116 -4.34 22.32 -5.26
N ILE A 117 -4.99 22.45 -6.42
CA ILE A 117 -4.40 23.02 -7.64
C ILE A 117 -4.07 24.49 -7.44
N GLU A 118 -4.99 25.28 -6.90
CA GLU A 118 -4.79 26.70 -6.62
C GLU A 118 -3.63 26.92 -5.65
N ARG A 119 -3.59 26.16 -4.55
CA ARG A 119 -2.53 26.23 -3.54
C ARG A 119 -1.17 25.85 -4.10
N ALA A 120 -1.12 24.80 -4.93
CA ALA A 120 0.12 24.35 -5.56
C ALA A 120 0.74 25.45 -6.44
N LYS A 121 -0.11 26.14 -7.22
CA LYS A 121 0.32 27.31 -8.02
C LYS A 121 0.75 28.49 -7.14
N ALA A 122 0.01 28.78 -6.08
CA ALA A 122 0.29 29.92 -5.20
C ALA A 122 1.60 29.76 -4.41
N GLU A 123 1.95 28.53 -4.02
CA GLU A 123 3.14 28.23 -3.21
C GLU A 123 4.33 27.72 -4.03
N ASP A 124 4.21 27.66 -5.37
CA ASP A 124 5.21 27.06 -6.27
C ASP A 124 5.65 25.64 -5.85
N THR A 125 4.66 24.82 -5.51
CA THR A 125 4.85 23.42 -5.11
C THR A 125 4.08 22.49 -6.04
N THR A 126 4.33 21.17 -5.93
CA THR A 126 3.53 20.20 -6.68
C THR A 126 2.15 20.00 -6.07
N ARG A 127 1.16 19.65 -6.90
CA ARG A 127 -0.18 19.23 -6.44
C ARG A 127 -0.10 18.09 -5.41
N ALA A 128 0.86 17.19 -5.57
CA ALA A 128 1.04 16.03 -4.71
C ALA A 128 1.45 16.40 -3.27
N VAL A 129 2.30 17.42 -3.13
CA VAL A 129 2.64 18.03 -1.82
C VAL A 129 1.38 18.59 -1.17
N GLN A 130 0.61 19.40 -1.91
CA GLN A 130 -0.58 20.05 -1.37
C GLN A 130 -1.71 19.06 -1.05
N ALA A 131 -1.83 17.97 -1.82
CA ALA A 131 -2.77 16.88 -1.56
C ALA A 131 -2.46 16.18 -0.22
N MET A 132 -1.18 15.89 0.07
CA MET A 132 -0.77 15.30 1.35
C MET A 132 -1.02 16.25 2.52
N ARG A 133 -0.70 17.55 2.36
CA ARG A 133 -1.03 18.57 3.37
C ARG A 133 -2.53 18.69 3.62
N LYS A 134 -3.34 18.59 2.57
CA LYS A 134 -4.80 18.58 2.69
C LYS A 134 -5.28 17.35 3.47
N ALA A 135 -4.77 16.16 3.16
CA ALA A 135 -5.06 14.95 3.91
C ALA A 135 -4.73 15.08 5.40
N GLN A 136 -3.58 15.68 5.74
CA GLN A 136 -3.19 15.97 7.12
C GLN A 136 -4.22 16.89 7.81
N ARG A 137 -4.59 18.00 7.17
CA ARG A 137 -5.61 18.93 7.72
C ARG A 137 -6.97 18.30 7.92
N LEU A 138 -7.34 17.33 7.09
CA LEU A 138 -8.59 16.57 7.22
C LEU A 138 -8.52 15.45 8.27
N GLY A 139 -7.37 15.25 8.93
CA GLY A 139 -7.19 14.19 9.93
C GLY A 139 -7.15 12.78 9.32
N LEU A 140 -6.78 12.66 8.04
CA LEU A 140 -6.80 11.40 7.30
C LEU A 140 -5.42 10.73 7.19
N ILE A 141 -4.41 11.29 7.86
CA ILE A 141 -3.06 10.71 7.88
C ILE A 141 -2.86 9.81 9.10
N ASP A 142 -3.09 10.34 10.29
CA ASP A 142 -2.76 9.67 11.54
C ASP A 142 -3.59 8.38 11.73
N GLY A 143 -2.88 7.27 11.98
CA GLY A 143 -3.48 5.95 12.13
C GLY A 143 -4.06 5.35 10.85
N GLN A 144 -3.82 5.96 9.68
CA GLN A 144 -4.34 5.51 8.39
C GLN A 144 -3.23 4.96 7.47
N ILE A 145 -3.62 4.39 6.32
CA ILE A 145 -2.68 3.92 5.30
C ILE A 145 -2.43 5.04 4.30
N ILE A 146 -1.16 5.36 4.03
CA ILE A 146 -0.78 6.32 2.99
C ILE A 146 -0.14 5.58 1.84
N ALA A 147 -0.72 5.72 0.66
CA ALA A 147 -0.42 4.93 -0.53
C ALA A 147 0.16 5.83 -1.62
N ILE A 148 1.48 5.79 -1.83
CA ILE A 148 2.19 6.68 -2.75
C ILE A 148 2.82 5.84 -3.86
N GLY A 149 2.21 5.89 -5.06
CA GLY A 149 2.63 5.08 -6.20
C GLY A 149 3.19 5.86 -7.37
N ASN A 150 3.04 7.18 -7.40
CA ASN A 150 3.46 8.00 -8.53
C ASN A 150 4.43 9.09 -8.11
N ALA A 151 4.02 10.02 -7.26
CA ALA A 151 4.71 11.28 -7.03
C ALA A 151 5.80 11.16 -5.94
N PRO A 152 7.10 11.25 -6.27
CA PRO A 152 8.17 11.28 -5.26
C PRO A 152 8.03 12.44 -4.29
N THR A 153 7.51 13.58 -4.75
CA THR A 153 7.28 14.77 -3.92
C THR A 153 6.20 14.57 -2.86
N ALA A 154 5.20 13.72 -3.09
CA ALA A 154 4.26 13.33 -2.03
C ALA A 154 4.97 12.54 -0.93
N LEU A 155 5.88 11.64 -1.30
CA LEU A 155 6.60 10.83 -0.32
C LEU A 155 7.59 11.69 0.49
N ILE A 156 8.31 12.59 -0.16
CA ILE A 156 9.21 13.54 0.51
C ILE A 156 8.42 14.40 1.51
N GLU A 157 7.27 14.94 1.09
CA GLU A 157 6.43 15.75 1.97
C GLU A 157 5.86 14.95 3.15
N LEU A 158 5.44 13.69 2.92
CA LEU A 158 4.98 12.82 4.01
C LEU A 158 6.11 12.55 5.01
N VAL A 159 7.32 12.24 4.55
CA VAL A 159 8.48 12.04 5.44
C VAL A 159 8.78 13.31 6.23
N ARG A 160 8.70 14.50 5.59
CA ARG A 160 8.82 15.79 6.27
C ARG A 160 7.76 15.93 7.37
N MET A 161 6.49 15.70 7.08
CA MET A 161 5.40 15.76 8.08
C MET A 161 5.59 14.76 9.22
N ILE A 162 6.10 13.55 8.95
CA ILE A 162 6.42 12.55 9.99
C ILE A 162 7.49 13.08 10.96
N ARG A 163 8.57 13.65 10.42
CA ARG A 163 9.73 14.10 11.19
C ARG A 163 9.50 15.43 11.90
N GLU A 164 8.88 16.39 11.23
CA GLU A 164 8.78 17.78 11.68
C GLU A 164 7.43 18.08 12.36
N GLU A 165 6.36 17.42 11.94
CA GLU A 165 4.99 17.71 12.40
C GLU A 165 4.36 16.55 13.18
N ASN A 166 5.15 15.51 13.47
CA ASN A 166 4.73 14.33 14.22
C ASN A 166 3.50 13.62 13.60
N ALA A 167 3.39 13.60 12.27
CA ALA A 167 2.41 12.76 11.59
C ALA A 167 2.72 11.28 11.85
N ARG A 168 1.69 10.47 12.14
CA ARG A 168 1.79 9.07 12.54
C ARG A 168 0.85 8.17 11.73
N PRO A 169 1.05 8.03 10.41
CA PRO A 169 0.34 7.01 9.64
C PRO A 169 0.56 5.61 10.23
N ALA A 170 -0.46 4.76 10.15
CA ALA A 170 -0.35 3.37 10.60
C ALA A 170 0.53 2.54 9.65
N LEU A 171 0.53 2.88 8.37
CA LEU A 171 1.37 2.26 7.36
C LEU A 171 1.58 3.21 6.18
N VAL A 172 2.83 3.34 5.71
CA VAL A 172 3.17 4.00 4.45
C VAL A 172 3.52 2.96 3.39
N ILE A 173 2.90 3.00 2.23
CA ILE A 173 3.31 2.23 1.05
C ILE A 173 3.94 3.20 0.07
N GLY A 174 5.27 3.35 0.15
CA GLY A 174 6.07 4.32 -0.60
C GLY A 174 6.74 3.68 -1.81
N MET A 175 6.03 3.63 -2.94
CA MET A 175 6.52 3.07 -4.20
C MET A 175 6.39 4.07 -5.37
N PRO A 176 6.73 5.37 -5.22
CA PRO A 176 6.71 6.29 -6.35
C PRO A 176 7.69 5.83 -7.43
N VAL A 177 7.22 5.86 -8.69
CA VAL A 177 8.05 5.61 -9.87
C VAL A 177 8.64 6.91 -10.38
N GLY A 178 9.86 6.88 -10.89
CA GLY A 178 10.39 8.04 -11.59
C GLY A 178 11.88 8.01 -11.80
N PHE A 179 12.33 8.88 -12.69
CA PHE A 179 13.74 9.10 -12.97
C PHE A 179 14.33 10.26 -12.16
N VAL A 180 13.48 11.13 -11.61
CA VAL A 180 13.86 12.26 -10.75
C VAL A 180 13.31 12.01 -9.36
N SER A 181 14.19 12.07 -8.35
CA SER A 181 13.89 11.97 -6.91
C SER A 181 13.11 10.74 -6.41
N ALA A 182 12.74 9.78 -7.26
CA ALA A 182 12.08 8.54 -6.83
C ALA A 182 12.96 7.73 -5.88
N ALA A 183 14.22 7.46 -6.28
CA ALA A 183 15.17 6.72 -5.45
C ALA A 183 15.46 7.47 -4.13
N GLU A 184 15.69 8.78 -4.20
CA GLU A 184 15.95 9.63 -3.04
C GLU A 184 14.76 9.67 -2.08
N SER A 185 13.53 9.84 -2.59
CA SER A 185 12.33 9.86 -1.76
C SER A 185 12.10 8.56 -0.99
N LYS A 186 12.46 7.42 -1.58
CA LYS A 186 12.31 6.10 -0.97
C LYS A 186 13.45 5.81 0.01
N ALA A 187 14.66 6.29 -0.27
CA ALA A 187 15.75 6.27 0.71
C ALA A 187 15.42 7.12 1.95
N LEU A 188 14.81 8.29 1.77
CA LEU A 188 14.33 9.10 2.91
C LEU A 188 13.30 8.37 3.77
N LEU A 189 12.43 7.56 3.15
CA LEU A 189 11.46 6.71 3.86
C LEU A 189 12.15 5.53 4.57
N ASP A 190 13.16 4.93 3.95
CA ASP A 190 13.95 3.82 4.54
C ASP A 190 14.60 4.23 5.88
N ASP A 191 15.01 5.50 5.99
CA ASP A 191 15.56 6.10 7.21
C ASP A 191 14.49 6.43 8.28
N VAL A 192 13.19 6.22 8.02
CA VAL A 192 12.11 6.49 8.98
C VAL A 192 11.92 5.29 9.91
N THR A 193 11.92 5.56 11.22
CA THR A 193 11.74 4.54 12.28
C THR A 193 10.46 4.74 13.09
N GLU A 194 9.86 5.92 12.97
CA GLU A 194 8.72 6.36 13.76
C GLU A 194 7.41 5.71 13.31
N VAL A 195 7.34 5.27 12.04
CA VAL A 195 6.13 4.70 11.46
C VAL A 195 6.44 3.50 10.55
N PRO A 196 5.54 2.51 10.45
CA PRO A 196 5.73 1.37 9.57
C PRO A 196 5.62 1.74 8.09
N TRP A 197 6.43 1.10 7.25
CA TRP A 197 6.41 1.34 5.82
C TRP A 197 6.78 0.11 4.96
N ILE A 198 6.29 0.09 3.73
CA ILE A 198 6.70 -0.83 2.64
C ILE A 198 7.16 0.03 1.48
N ALA A 199 8.35 -0.26 0.96
CA ALA A 199 8.94 0.48 -0.15
C ALA A 199 9.65 -0.45 -1.13
N ILE A 200 10.08 0.09 -2.26
CA ILE A 200 10.97 -0.60 -3.18
C ILE A 200 12.16 0.30 -3.51
N GLU A 201 13.35 -0.25 -3.62
CA GLU A 201 14.55 0.54 -3.91
C GLU A 201 14.59 1.06 -5.37
N GLY A 202 15.45 2.04 -5.62
CA GLY A 202 15.75 2.53 -6.97
C GLY A 202 14.63 3.33 -7.62
N ARG A 203 14.42 3.17 -8.93
CA ARG A 203 13.50 4.01 -9.74
C ARG A 203 12.17 3.34 -10.09
N LYS A 204 12.10 2.01 -9.95
CA LYS A 204 10.86 1.25 -10.15
C LYS A 204 9.82 1.67 -9.10
N GLY A 205 8.55 1.49 -9.44
CA GLY A 205 7.41 2.06 -8.72
C GLY A 205 6.15 1.90 -9.51
N GLY A 206 5.09 2.53 -9.02
CA GLY A 206 3.84 2.65 -9.75
C GLY A 206 2.65 2.33 -8.89
N SER A 207 1.52 2.92 -9.27
CA SER A 207 0.21 2.64 -8.68
C SER A 207 -0.14 1.15 -8.71
N THR A 208 0.24 0.42 -9.77
CA THR A 208 0.03 -1.04 -9.89
C THR A 208 0.68 -1.80 -8.74
N LEU A 209 1.89 -1.44 -8.32
CA LEU A 209 2.60 -2.09 -7.22
C LEU A 209 1.95 -1.78 -5.87
N VAL A 210 1.54 -0.53 -5.67
CA VAL A 210 0.83 -0.13 -4.45
C VAL A 210 -0.50 -0.87 -4.33
N VAL A 211 -1.26 -0.98 -5.42
CA VAL A 211 -2.52 -1.75 -5.47
C VAL A 211 -2.26 -3.23 -5.20
N ALA A 212 -1.22 -3.81 -5.79
CA ALA A 212 -0.82 -5.20 -5.56
C ALA A 212 -0.50 -5.44 -4.07
N ALA A 213 0.28 -4.55 -3.44
CA ALA A 213 0.62 -4.65 -2.03
C ALA A 213 -0.63 -4.54 -1.14
N LEU A 214 -1.52 -3.59 -1.41
CA LEU A 214 -2.78 -3.43 -0.69
C LEU A 214 -3.70 -4.65 -0.85
N HIS A 215 -3.81 -5.23 -2.04
CA HIS A 215 -4.58 -6.45 -2.27
C HIS A 215 -3.99 -7.65 -1.53
N ALA A 216 -2.67 -7.76 -1.44
CA ALA A 216 -2.01 -8.79 -0.64
C ALA A 216 -2.29 -8.60 0.85
N LEU A 217 -2.21 -7.37 1.38
CA LEU A 217 -2.55 -7.06 2.78
C LEU A 217 -4.01 -7.40 3.11
N LEU A 218 -4.95 -7.05 2.22
CA LEU A 218 -6.36 -7.42 2.37
C LEU A 218 -6.54 -8.95 2.41
N ALA A 219 -5.81 -9.68 1.56
CA ALA A 219 -5.87 -11.15 1.54
C ALA A 219 -5.27 -11.79 2.80
N LEU A 220 -4.16 -11.26 3.31
CA LEU A 220 -3.56 -11.69 4.57
C LEU A 220 -4.53 -11.46 5.75
N ALA A 221 -5.16 -10.29 5.80
CA ALA A 221 -6.16 -9.98 6.82
C ALA A 221 -7.38 -10.92 6.75
N GLU A 222 -7.88 -11.26 5.55
CA GLU A 222 -9.00 -12.21 5.43
C GLU A 222 -8.59 -13.61 5.94
N ALA A 223 -7.39 -14.06 5.59
CA ALA A 223 -6.89 -15.36 6.01
C ALA A 223 -6.79 -15.45 7.54
N GLU A 224 -6.35 -14.38 8.22
CA GLU A 224 -6.31 -14.31 9.68
C GLU A 224 -7.71 -14.28 10.30
N GLN A 225 -8.62 -13.48 9.75
CA GLN A 225 -10.02 -13.45 10.20
C GLN A 225 -10.66 -14.85 10.15
N LYS A 226 -10.37 -15.63 9.11
CA LYS A 226 -10.85 -17.02 8.98
C LYS A 226 -10.20 -17.98 9.96
N LYS A 227 -8.89 -17.85 10.19
CA LYS A 227 -8.19 -18.66 11.20
C LYS A 227 -8.76 -18.42 12.59
N ALA A 228 -8.99 -17.15 12.96
CA ALA A 228 -9.62 -16.80 14.23
C ALA A 228 -11.05 -17.35 14.34
N ALA A 229 -11.86 -17.22 13.29
CA ALA A 229 -13.23 -17.76 13.27
C ALA A 229 -13.30 -19.30 13.32
N ALA A 230 -12.28 -20.00 12.83
CA ALA A 230 -12.20 -21.46 12.89
C ALA A 230 -11.71 -22.00 14.24
N GLN A 231 -11.15 -21.12 15.09
CA GLN A 231 -10.63 -21.43 16.42
C GLN A 231 -11.59 -21.03 17.56
N ALA A 232 -12.62 -20.24 17.24
CA ALA A 232 -13.70 -19.86 18.15
C ALA A 232 -14.85 -20.88 18.13
#